data_AF-A0AAU3RIL6-F1
#
_entry.id   AF-A0AAU3RIL6-F1
#
_cell.length_a   1.000
_cell.length_b   1.000
_cell.length_c   1.000
_cell.angle_alpha   90.00
_cell.angle_beta   90.00
_cell.angle_gamma   90.00
#
_symmetry.space_group_name_H-M   'P 1'
#
loop_
_entity.id
_entity.type
_entity.pdbx_description
1 polymer ?
#
loop_
_entity_poly.entity_id
_entity_poly.type
_entity_poly.pdbx_seq_one_letter_code
_entity_poly.pdbx_strand_id
1 'polypeptide(L)'
;MRATARPDLAAVWRRTWALAQEHGQDPSAVLAVERLSHLSGVEPGRVPQVVAGTAVEAPLERRVHQRFLRLRATRRDKHGREWPLAAIADDFDAPGASLGPLNAGTGLPRMGHAAGVQRFFGVHAGFLLADSKSAVERALALSATTAPDGRDDLERLSYLTGMTPQAIRLTLDGRPPRLPLKEQVHLRFEHLRRTRVREDGQPHSLAAIARSFDASGQSLTRLAQGEGLPNLAAAAGIQRFYGVEGGFLLADDTEALSSALALIEGELESTVRDRENPMLAVLRAHDVRSIVTRAGRLSPQGWKSLADHLDDLLAREGQLGVPGTKGGAPAEGAAAEGEAP
;
A
#
# COMPACT_ATOMS: atom_id res chain seq x y z
N MET A 1 24.25 -6.90 -18.20
CA MET A 1 23.12 -7.38 -17.38
C MET A 1 21.84 -6.92 -18.06
N ARG A 2 21.00 -7.84 -18.55
CA ARG A 2 19.64 -7.47 -19.00
C ARG A 2 18.94 -6.88 -17.79
N ALA A 3 18.45 -5.65 -17.89
CA ALA A 3 17.59 -5.08 -16.87
C ALA A 3 16.42 -6.06 -16.73
N THR A 4 16.34 -6.74 -15.58
CA THR A 4 15.14 -7.49 -15.20
C THR A 4 13.96 -6.55 -15.40
N ALA A 5 12.96 -7.00 -16.14
CA ALA A 5 11.76 -6.21 -16.37
C ALA A 5 11.21 -5.82 -15.00
N ARG A 6 11.09 -4.51 -14.76
CA ARG A 6 10.62 -4.00 -13.46
C ARG A 6 9.18 -4.50 -13.27
N PRO A 7 8.80 -4.96 -12.06
CA PRO A 7 7.45 -5.46 -11.83
C PRO A 7 6.42 -4.36 -12.11
N ASP A 8 5.40 -4.70 -12.90
CA ASP A 8 4.24 -3.85 -13.13
C ASP A 8 3.34 -3.93 -11.88
N LEU A 9 3.59 -3.04 -10.92
CA LEU A 9 2.85 -3.00 -9.66
C LEU A 9 1.36 -2.75 -9.86
N ALA A 10 0.95 -2.03 -10.92
CA ALA A 10 -0.46 -1.80 -11.20
C ALA A 10 -1.15 -3.08 -11.70
N ALA A 11 -0.44 -3.92 -12.47
CA ALA A 11 -0.93 -5.24 -12.82
C ALA A 11 -0.97 -6.19 -11.60
N VAL A 12 0.09 -6.23 -10.79
CA VAL A 12 0.13 -7.05 -9.57
C VAL A 12 -1.01 -6.65 -8.63
N TRP A 13 -1.15 -5.35 -8.34
CA TRP A 13 -2.24 -4.83 -7.52
C TRP A 13 -3.62 -5.29 -7.98
N ARG A 14 -3.91 -5.18 -9.29
CA ARG A 14 -5.20 -5.63 -9.85
C ARG A 14 -5.43 -7.14 -9.69
N ARG A 15 -4.38 -7.95 -9.84
CA ARG A 15 -4.47 -9.39 -9.61
C ARG A 15 -4.71 -9.70 -8.14
N THR A 16 -3.96 -9.10 -7.22
CA THR A 16 -4.16 -9.29 -5.77
C THR A 16 -5.56 -8.83 -5.33
N TRP A 17 -6.06 -7.73 -5.93
CA TRP A 17 -7.42 -7.24 -5.70
C TRP A 17 -8.48 -8.26 -6.16
N ALA A 18 -8.30 -8.85 -7.35
CA ALA A 18 -9.20 -9.89 -7.85
C ALA A 18 -9.16 -11.14 -6.97
N LEU A 19 -7.97 -11.56 -6.54
CA LEU A 19 -7.77 -12.71 -5.65
C LEU A 19 -8.46 -12.51 -4.30
N ALA A 20 -8.36 -11.31 -3.72
CA ALA A 20 -9.07 -10.97 -2.49
C ALA A 20 -10.59 -11.11 -2.64
N GLN A 21 -11.16 -10.59 -3.75
CA GLN A 21 -12.60 -10.74 -4.04
C GLN A 21 -13.01 -12.21 -4.21
N GLU A 22 -12.24 -12.97 -4.99
CA GLU A 22 -12.49 -14.40 -5.21
C GLU A 22 -12.53 -15.19 -3.89
N HIS A 23 -11.73 -14.78 -2.91
CA HIS A 23 -11.65 -15.43 -1.60
C HIS A 23 -12.57 -14.82 -0.53
N GLY A 24 -13.48 -13.92 -0.94
CA GLY A 24 -14.45 -13.26 -0.07
C GLY A 24 -13.82 -12.35 0.98
N GLN A 25 -12.61 -11.84 0.73
CA GLN A 25 -11.96 -10.82 1.54
C GLN A 25 -12.26 -9.43 0.96
N ASP A 26 -12.36 -8.41 1.82
CA ASP A 26 -12.46 -7.02 1.37
C ASP A 26 -11.12 -6.56 0.76
N PRO A 27 -11.03 -6.29 -0.55
CA PRO A 27 -9.78 -5.88 -1.18
C PRO A 27 -9.24 -4.56 -0.63
N SER A 28 -10.12 -3.66 -0.18
CA SER A 28 -9.71 -2.38 0.40
C SER A 28 -8.99 -2.56 1.73
N ALA A 29 -9.43 -3.51 2.55
CA ALA A 29 -8.73 -3.89 3.77
C ALA A 29 -7.42 -4.67 3.48
N VAL A 30 -7.44 -5.56 2.47
CA VAL A 30 -6.28 -6.36 2.09
C VAL A 30 -5.14 -5.49 1.55
N LEU A 31 -5.46 -4.52 0.70
CA LEU A 31 -4.52 -3.64 0.03
C LEU A 31 -4.48 -2.24 0.68
N ALA A 32 -4.82 -2.15 1.96
CA ALA A 32 -4.73 -0.91 2.73
C ALA A 32 -3.31 -0.33 2.67
N VAL A 33 -3.21 0.99 2.50
CA VAL A 33 -1.93 1.70 2.37
C VAL A 33 -1.06 1.47 3.61
N GLU A 34 -1.67 1.45 4.79
CA GLU A 34 -1.03 1.24 6.08
C GLU A 34 -0.42 -0.17 6.16
N ARG A 35 -1.13 -1.19 5.65
CA ARG A 35 -0.62 -2.58 5.62
C ARG A 35 0.54 -2.71 4.65
N LEU A 36 0.42 -2.15 3.45
CA LEU A 36 1.50 -2.16 2.47
C LEU A 36 2.73 -1.41 2.98
N SER A 37 2.52 -0.27 3.63
CA SER A 37 3.59 0.47 4.29
C SER A 37 4.24 -0.36 5.40
N HIS A 38 3.45 -1.01 6.26
CA HIS A 38 3.94 -1.90 7.31
C HIS A 38 4.85 -3.01 6.76
N LEU A 39 4.41 -3.68 5.69
CA LEU A 39 5.11 -4.81 5.07
C LEU A 39 6.33 -4.41 4.23
N SER A 40 6.29 -3.26 3.54
CA SER A 40 7.34 -2.83 2.60
C SER A 40 8.34 -1.83 3.19
N GLY A 41 7.98 -1.13 4.26
CA GLY A 41 8.74 0.01 4.77
C GLY A 41 8.71 1.25 3.87
N VAL A 42 7.83 1.28 2.85
CA VAL A 42 7.58 2.48 2.05
C VAL A 42 6.62 3.39 2.80
N GLU A 43 6.94 4.67 2.88
CA GLU A 43 6.09 5.67 3.56
C GLU A 43 4.67 5.71 2.96
N PRO A 44 3.60 5.77 3.78
CA PRO A 44 2.21 5.68 3.32
C PRO A 44 1.88 6.63 2.16
N GLY A 45 2.33 7.89 2.23
CA GLY A 45 2.08 8.88 1.19
C GLY A 45 2.75 8.58 -0.16
N ARG A 46 3.75 7.70 -0.21
CA ARG A 46 4.45 7.30 -1.44
C ARG A 46 3.83 6.06 -2.09
N VAL A 47 3.13 5.22 -1.33
CA VAL A 47 2.60 3.93 -1.83
C VAL A 47 1.74 4.09 -3.08
N PRO A 48 0.72 4.97 -3.13
CA PRO A 48 -0.14 5.08 -4.32
C PRO A 48 0.65 5.48 -5.57
N GLN A 49 1.61 6.38 -5.41
CA GLN A 49 2.43 6.89 -6.49
C GLN A 49 3.37 5.82 -7.04
N VAL A 50 4.01 5.05 -6.15
CA VAL A 50 4.93 3.97 -6.54
C VAL A 50 4.18 2.84 -7.23
N VAL A 51 3.00 2.45 -6.71
CA VAL A 51 2.11 1.48 -7.35
C VAL A 51 1.66 1.95 -8.73
N ALA A 52 1.32 3.23 -8.86
CA ALA A 52 0.91 3.82 -10.14
C ALA A 52 2.08 3.98 -11.14
N GLY A 53 3.34 3.89 -10.69
CA GLY A 53 4.51 4.09 -11.53
C GLY A 53 4.75 5.56 -11.92
N THR A 54 4.26 6.51 -11.13
CA THR A 54 4.15 7.93 -11.51
C THR A 54 5.19 8.83 -10.88
N ALA A 55 5.38 10.03 -11.43
CA ALA A 55 6.12 11.10 -10.77
C ALA A 55 5.48 11.54 -9.45
N VAL A 56 6.21 12.27 -8.60
CA VAL A 56 5.69 12.75 -7.31
C VAL A 56 4.54 13.71 -7.54
N GLU A 57 3.39 13.39 -6.95
CA GLU A 57 2.25 14.29 -6.92
C GLU A 57 2.49 15.39 -5.90
N ALA A 58 2.58 16.63 -6.37
CA ALA A 58 2.46 17.77 -5.49
C ALA A 58 1.02 17.86 -4.93
N PRO A 59 0.79 18.54 -3.79
CA PRO A 59 -0.57 18.83 -3.31
C PRO A 59 -1.44 19.43 -4.40
N LEU A 60 -2.74 19.10 -4.41
CA LEU A 60 -3.66 19.47 -5.49
C LEU A 60 -3.63 20.99 -5.76
N GLU A 61 -3.62 21.81 -4.71
CA GLU A 61 -3.54 23.27 -4.75
C GLU A 61 -2.32 23.72 -5.57
N ARG A 62 -1.16 23.13 -5.25
CA ARG A 62 0.10 23.46 -5.92
C ARG A 62 0.09 23.02 -7.37
N ARG A 63 -0.45 21.83 -7.69
CA ARG A 63 -0.56 21.34 -9.08
C ARG A 63 -1.47 22.21 -9.91
N VAL A 64 -2.65 22.52 -9.40
CA VAL A 64 -3.65 23.37 -10.06
C VAL A 64 -3.09 24.77 -10.30
N HIS A 65 -2.44 25.35 -9.29
CA HIS A 65 -1.75 26.64 -9.41
C HIS A 65 -0.64 26.62 -10.48
N GLN A 66 0.26 25.64 -10.43
CA GLN A 66 1.36 25.50 -11.40
C GLN A 66 0.84 25.33 -12.82
N ARG A 67 -0.18 24.50 -13.01
CA ARG A 67 -0.83 24.30 -14.32
C ARG A 67 -1.52 25.55 -14.81
N PHE A 68 -2.19 26.31 -13.93
CA PHE A 68 -2.78 27.59 -14.29
C PHE A 68 -1.74 28.63 -14.73
N LEU A 69 -0.63 28.76 -13.99
CA LEU A 69 0.48 29.62 -14.38
C LEU A 69 1.10 29.17 -15.72
N ARG A 70 1.25 27.86 -15.93
CA ARG A 70 1.74 27.30 -17.21
C ARG A 70 0.81 27.63 -18.37
N LEU A 71 -0.52 27.57 -18.19
CA LEU A 71 -1.49 27.99 -19.21
C LEU A 71 -1.29 29.46 -19.56
N ARG A 72 -1.29 30.35 -18.56
CA ARG A 72 -1.07 31.79 -18.78
C ARG A 72 0.28 32.08 -19.44
N ALA A 73 1.30 31.28 -19.13
CA ALA A 73 2.63 31.44 -19.67
C ALA A 73 2.79 30.92 -21.11
N THR A 74 2.00 29.93 -21.54
CA THR A 74 2.15 29.26 -22.84
C THR A 74 1.03 29.57 -23.84
N ARG A 75 -0.13 30.02 -23.35
CA ARG A 75 -1.30 30.40 -24.16
C ARG A 75 -1.51 31.90 -24.07
N ARG A 76 -0.68 32.64 -24.81
CA ARG A 76 -0.66 34.11 -24.79
C ARG A 76 -1.81 34.70 -25.62
N ASP A 77 -2.10 35.97 -25.43
CA ASP A 77 -3.01 36.73 -26.30
C ASP A 77 -2.42 36.88 -27.71
N LYS A 78 -3.19 37.46 -28.63
CA LYS A 78 -2.75 37.73 -30.01
C LYS A 78 -1.52 38.65 -30.13
N HIS A 79 -1.13 39.31 -29.05
CA HIS A 79 0.04 40.18 -28.95
C HIS A 79 1.19 39.55 -28.16
N GLY A 80 1.10 38.26 -27.78
CA GLY A 80 2.13 37.56 -27.02
C GLY A 80 2.14 37.87 -25.51
N ARG A 81 1.13 38.58 -24.99
CA ARG A 81 1.02 38.95 -23.57
C ARG A 81 0.22 37.91 -22.78
N GLU A 82 0.38 37.91 -21.45
CA GLU A 82 -0.52 37.10 -20.60
C GLU A 82 -1.93 37.65 -20.62
N TRP A 83 -2.89 36.74 -20.60
CA TRP A 83 -4.27 37.11 -20.34
C TRP A 83 -4.42 37.67 -18.91
N PRO A 84 -5.05 38.86 -18.78
CA PRO A 84 -5.48 39.37 -17.47
C PRO A 84 -6.48 38.43 -16.82
N LEU A 85 -6.46 38.31 -15.48
CA LEU A 85 -7.39 37.45 -14.75
C LEU A 85 -8.86 37.82 -14.99
N ALA A 86 -9.15 39.12 -15.10
CA ALA A 86 -10.49 39.61 -15.43
C ALA A 86 -10.96 39.08 -16.78
N ALA A 87 -10.15 39.22 -17.83
CA ALA A 87 -10.49 38.73 -19.17
C ALA A 87 -10.72 37.21 -19.21
N ILE A 88 -9.97 36.43 -18.42
CA ILE A 88 -10.18 34.99 -18.31
C ILE A 88 -11.53 34.71 -17.62
N ALA A 89 -11.82 35.39 -16.51
CA ALA A 89 -13.03 35.19 -15.72
C ALA A 89 -14.31 35.63 -16.46
N ASP A 90 -14.22 36.72 -17.22
CA ASP A 90 -15.33 37.28 -18.01
C ASP A 90 -15.82 36.29 -19.08
N ASP A 91 -14.96 35.42 -19.62
CA ASP A 91 -15.32 34.39 -20.63
C ASP A 91 -16.29 33.31 -20.10
N PHE A 92 -16.39 33.16 -18.78
CA PHE A 92 -17.30 32.21 -18.14
C PHE A 92 -18.15 32.84 -17.04
N ASP A 93 -18.48 34.13 -17.21
CA ASP A 93 -19.40 34.90 -16.35
C ASP A 93 -19.02 34.89 -14.87
N ALA A 94 -17.72 34.87 -14.56
CA ALA A 94 -17.21 34.91 -13.19
C ALA A 94 -16.62 36.29 -12.85
N PRO A 95 -16.73 36.75 -11.59
CA PRO A 95 -16.08 37.99 -11.17
C PRO A 95 -14.56 37.92 -11.39
N GLY A 96 -13.92 38.98 -11.88
CA GLY A 96 -12.47 39.00 -12.14
C GLY A 96 -11.59 38.64 -10.93
N ALA A 97 -12.06 38.92 -9.71
CA ALA A 97 -11.38 38.55 -8.46
C ALA A 97 -11.43 37.04 -8.15
N SER A 98 -12.31 36.27 -8.81
CA SER A 98 -12.55 34.85 -8.52
C SER A 98 -11.34 33.95 -8.81
N LEU A 99 -10.44 34.38 -9.69
CA LEU A 99 -9.19 33.68 -10.02
C LEU A 99 -7.99 34.17 -9.19
N GLY A 100 -8.16 35.18 -8.33
CA GLY A 100 -7.10 35.71 -7.48
C GLY A 100 -6.45 34.64 -6.59
N PRO A 101 -7.22 33.86 -5.80
CA PRO A 101 -6.67 32.79 -4.97
C PRO A 101 -5.95 31.70 -5.76
N LEU A 102 -6.49 31.33 -6.93
CA LEU A 102 -5.83 30.37 -7.84
C LEU A 102 -4.49 30.92 -8.35
N ASN A 103 -4.46 32.18 -8.77
CA ASN A 103 -3.25 32.84 -9.26
C ASN A 103 -2.20 33.05 -8.15
N ALA A 104 -2.63 33.24 -6.91
CA ALA A 104 -1.75 33.36 -5.75
C ALA A 104 -1.32 31.99 -5.17
N GLY A 105 -1.93 30.89 -5.62
CA GLY A 105 -1.69 29.55 -5.09
C GLY A 105 -2.25 29.32 -3.68
N THR A 106 -3.22 30.15 -3.26
CA THR A 106 -3.82 30.12 -1.93
C THR A 106 -5.19 29.46 -1.89
N GLY A 107 -5.75 29.05 -3.04
CA GLY A 107 -7.05 28.37 -3.09
C GLY A 107 -7.30 27.61 -4.39
N LEU A 108 -8.21 26.63 -4.31
CA LEU A 108 -8.68 25.87 -5.46
C LEU A 108 -9.83 26.59 -6.17
N PRO A 109 -9.92 26.49 -7.51
CA PRO A 109 -11.08 26.96 -8.23
C PRO A 109 -12.28 26.06 -7.91
N ARG A 110 -13.47 26.66 -7.85
CA ARG A 110 -14.72 25.90 -7.90
C ARG A 110 -14.78 25.13 -9.23
N MET A 111 -15.49 24.00 -9.26
CA MET A 111 -15.60 23.14 -10.45
C MET A 111 -16.03 23.92 -11.70
N GLY A 112 -17.00 24.83 -11.58
CA GLY A 112 -17.43 25.69 -12.69
C GLY A 112 -16.33 26.62 -13.21
N HIS A 113 -15.52 27.22 -12.31
CA HIS A 113 -14.41 28.08 -12.68
C HIS A 113 -13.27 27.28 -13.32
N ALA A 114 -12.97 26.08 -12.80
CA ALA A 114 -11.98 25.20 -13.42
C ALA A 114 -12.39 24.82 -14.86
N ALA A 115 -13.66 24.48 -15.07
CA ALA A 115 -14.19 24.20 -16.40
C ALA A 115 -14.12 25.44 -17.31
N GLY A 116 -14.46 26.62 -16.80
CA GLY A 116 -14.36 27.90 -17.51
C GLY A 116 -12.94 28.20 -17.98
N VAL A 117 -11.97 28.19 -17.06
CA VAL A 117 -10.55 28.38 -17.38
C VAL A 117 -10.06 27.39 -18.45
N GLN A 118 -10.45 26.12 -18.33
CA GLN A 118 -10.04 25.10 -19.28
C GLN A 118 -10.63 25.32 -20.67
N ARG A 119 -11.90 25.74 -20.78
CA ARG A 119 -12.52 26.11 -22.07
C ARG A 119 -11.84 27.33 -22.67
N PHE A 120 -11.64 28.39 -21.88
CA PHE A 120 -10.96 29.62 -22.31
C PHE A 120 -9.61 29.32 -22.97
N PHE A 121 -8.80 28.46 -22.35
CA PHE A 121 -7.48 28.09 -22.87
C PHE A 121 -7.50 26.96 -23.91
N GLY A 122 -8.67 26.41 -24.25
CA GLY A 122 -8.80 25.30 -25.19
C GLY A 122 -8.05 24.05 -24.73
N VAL A 123 -8.13 23.71 -23.44
CA VAL A 123 -7.54 22.50 -22.87
C VAL A 123 -8.62 21.52 -22.41
N HIS A 124 -8.24 20.24 -22.29
CA HIS A 124 -9.18 19.17 -22.00
C HIS A 124 -9.85 19.30 -20.61
N ALA A 125 -11.05 18.74 -20.48
CA ALA A 125 -11.75 18.60 -19.22
C ALA A 125 -10.89 17.81 -18.22
N GLY A 126 -10.59 18.40 -17.06
CA GLY A 126 -9.72 17.82 -16.04
C GLY A 126 -8.25 18.24 -16.11
N PHE A 127 -7.82 19.05 -17.09
CA PHE A 127 -6.42 19.52 -17.20
C PHE A 127 -5.88 20.09 -15.87
N LEU A 128 -6.66 20.88 -15.15
CA LEU A 128 -6.19 21.45 -13.88
C LEU A 128 -6.11 20.42 -12.75
N LEU A 129 -7.03 19.45 -12.72
CA LEU A 129 -7.26 18.57 -11.55
C LEU A 129 -6.61 17.19 -11.67
N ALA A 130 -6.35 16.72 -12.89
CA ALA A 130 -5.88 15.37 -13.17
C ALA A 130 -4.58 15.03 -12.42
N ASP A 131 -4.46 13.81 -11.89
CA ASP A 131 -3.16 13.23 -11.53
C ASP A 131 -2.24 13.10 -12.76
N SER A 132 -0.95 12.85 -12.51
CA SER A 132 0.11 12.75 -13.52
C SER A 132 -0.18 11.65 -14.52
N LYS A 133 -0.70 10.51 -14.06
CA LYS A 133 -1.04 9.39 -14.94
C LYS A 133 -2.20 9.77 -15.86
N SER A 134 -3.31 10.22 -15.29
CA SER A 134 -4.49 10.68 -16.02
C SER A 134 -4.16 11.79 -17.02
N ALA A 135 -3.28 12.73 -16.64
CA ALA A 135 -2.84 13.81 -17.53
C ALA A 135 -2.03 13.26 -18.72
N VAL A 136 -1.05 12.39 -18.47
CA VAL A 136 -0.22 11.78 -19.52
C VAL A 136 -1.05 10.88 -20.43
N GLU A 137 -1.92 10.02 -19.89
CA GLU A 137 -2.80 9.14 -20.69
C GLU A 137 -3.71 9.94 -21.61
N ARG A 138 -4.32 11.02 -21.11
CA ARG A 138 -5.16 11.92 -21.95
C ARG A 138 -4.33 12.63 -23.00
N ALA A 139 -3.14 13.13 -22.66
CA ALA A 139 -2.27 13.80 -23.62
C ALA A 139 -1.77 12.87 -24.73
N LEU A 140 -1.49 11.60 -24.40
CA LEU A 140 -1.18 10.57 -25.39
C LEU A 140 -2.37 10.29 -26.30
N ALA A 141 -3.57 10.12 -25.75
CA ALA A 141 -4.79 9.92 -26.54
C ALA A 141 -5.06 11.08 -27.52
N LEU A 142 -4.83 12.33 -27.08
CA LEU A 142 -4.94 13.53 -27.92
C LEU A 142 -3.81 13.65 -28.97
N SER A 143 -2.64 13.08 -28.70
CA SER A 143 -1.49 13.14 -29.62
C SER A 143 -1.56 12.05 -30.68
N ALA A 144 -2.11 10.88 -30.34
CA ALA A 144 -2.31 9.76 -31.26
C ALA A 144 -3.26 10.11 -32.42
N THR A 145 -4.17 11.07 -32.24
CA THR A 145 -5.06 11.55 -33.30
C THR A 145 -4.40 12.55 -34.25
N THR A 146 -3.18 13.00 -33.98
CA THR A 146 -2.55 14.14 -34.69
C THR A 146 -1.12 13.92 -35.17
N ALA A 147 -0.44 12.81 -34.88
CA ALA A 147 0.89 12.51 -35.43
C ALA A 147 1.19 10.99 -35.50
N PRO A 148 1.76 10.47 -36.62
CA PRO A 148 2.05 9.05 -36.80
C PRO A 148 3.39 8.58 -36.20
N ASP A 149 4.30 9.48 -35.79
CA ASP A 149 5.67 9.11 -35.42
C ASP A 149 5.92 8.83 -33.91
N GLY A 150 4.86 8.82 -33.09
CA GLY A 150 4.72 7.99 -31.88
C GLY A 150 5.81 7.99 -30.79
N ARG A 151 6.87 8.80 -30.87
CA ARG A 151 7.98 8.79 -29.92
C ARG A 151 8.25 10.18 -29.34
N ASP A 152 8.09 10.28 -28.02
CA ASP A 152 8.80 11.19 -27.12
C ASP A 152 8.87 12.68 -27.47
N ASP A 153 7.81 13.29 -28.01
CA ASP A 153 7.69 14.75 -27.94
C ASP A 153 7.27 15.18 -26.52
N LEU A 154 8.24 15.10 -25.59
CA LEU A 154 8.05 15.50 -24.19
C LEU A 154 7.66 16.97 -24.06
N GLU A 155 8.05 17.83 -25.01
CA GLU A 155 7.66 19.24 -25.01
C GLU A 155 6.19 19.41 -25.36
N ARG A 156 5.70 18.66 -26.36
CA ARG A 156 4.26 18.63 -26.66
C ARG A 156 3.45 18.01 -25.53
N LEU A 157 3.93 16.93 -24.91
CA LEU A 157 3.25 16.37 -23.73
C LEU A 157 3.29 17.36 -22.55
N SER A 158 4.39 18.09 -22.35
CA SER A 158 4.50 19.18 -21.36
C SER A 158 3.47 20.28 -21.62
N TYR A 159 3.28 20.66 -22.88
CA TYR A 159 2.26 21.61 -23.30
C TYR A 159 0.83 21.12 -23.08
N LEU A 160 0.56 19.82 -23.29
CA LEU A 160 -0.78 19.22 -23.14
C LEU A 160 -1.15 18.86 -21.69
N THR A 161 -0.16 18.67 -20.81
CA THR A 161 -0.36 18.23 -19.42
C THR A 161 -0.07 19.32 -18.38
N GLY A 162 0.71 20.34 -18.74
CA GLY A 162 1.26 21.31 -17.81
C GLY A 162 2.32 20.72 -16.86
N MET A 163 2.80 19.50 -17.11
CA MET A 163 3.85 18.84 -16.34
C MET A 163 5.25 19.13 -16.91
N THR A 164 6.29 18.94 -16.11
CA THR A 164 7.67 19.02 -16.62
C THR A 164 7.99 17.81 -17.50
N PRO A 165 8.86 17.96 -18.52
CA PRO A 165 9.34 16.84 -19.34
C PRO A 165 9.87 15.66 -18.50
N GLN A 166 10.57 15.95 -17.40
CA GLN A 166 11.08 14.92 -16.48
C GLN A 166 9.94 14.15 -15.79
N ALA A 167 8.90 14.82 -15.28
CA ALA A 167 7.78 14.15 -14.63
C ALA A 167 6.97 13.29 -15.62
N ILE A 168 6.83 13.75 -16.86
CA ILE A 168 6.20 13.00 -17.95
C ILE A 168 7.01 11.74 -18.24
N ARG A 169 8.33 11.88 -18.41
CA ARG A 169 9.21 10.75 -18.69
C ARG A 169 9.19 9.71 -17.58
N LEU A 170 9.25 10.13 -16.32
CA LEU A 170 9.11 9.22 -15.17
C LEU A 170 7.78 8.46 -15.20
N THR A 171 6.69 9.13 -15.57
CA THR A 171 5.36 8.52 -15.65
C THR A 171 5.23 7.56 -16.84
N LEU A 172 5.77 7.92 -18.01
CA LEU A 172 5.80 7.04 -19.20
C LEU A 172 6.66 5.80 -18.97
N ASP A 173 7.81 5.98 -18.31
CA ASP A 173 8.75 4.89 -18.02
C ASP A 173 8.26 3.97 -16.89
N GLY A 174 7.18 4.33 -16.18
CA GLY A 174 6.74 3.62 -14.96
C GLY A 174 7.79 3.70 -13.84
N ARG A 175 8.52 4.83 -13.76
CA ARG A 175 9.67 5.02 -12.87
C ARG A 175 9.39 6.14 -11.88
N PRO A 176 8.76 5.86 -10.73
CA PRO A 176 8.61 6.85 -9.68
C PRO A 176 9.99 7.28 -9.16
N PRO A 177 10.16 8.56 -8.76
CA PRO A 177 11.39 9.05 -8.12
C PRO A 177 11.82 8.19 -6.94
N ARG A 178 13.07 7.74 -6.99
CA ARG A 178 13.70 6.97 -5.91
C ARG A 178 14.29 7.91 -4.87
N LEU A 179 14.18 7.51 -3.61
CA LEU A 179 14.96 8.15 -2.54
C LEU A 179 16.45 7.83 -2.73
N PRO A 180 17.36 8.72 -2.32
CA PRO A 180 18.76 8.37 -2.15
C PRO A 180 18.88 7.12 -1.25
N LEU A 181 19.72 6.15 -1.63
CA LEU A 181 19.84 4.87 -0.92
C LEU A 181 20.05 5.04 0.59
N LYS A 182 20.86 6.02 0.99
CA LYS A 182 21.14 6.32 2.41
C LYS A 182 19.87 6.73 3.17
N GLU A 183 19.05 7.58 2.56
CA GLU A 183 17.78 8.04 3.14
C GLU A 183 16.78 6.89 3.20
N GLN A 184 16.65 6.11 2.12
CA GLN A 184 15.79 4.93 2.07
C GLN A 184 16.12 3.92 3.17
N VAL A 185 17.40 3.57 3.31
CA VAL A 185 17.88 2.60 4.30
C VAL A 185 17.64 3.11 5.72
N HIS A 186 17.88 4.40 5.98
CA HIS A 186 17.58 5.03 7.26
C HIS A 186 16.08 4.99 7.58
N LEU A 187 15.22 5.41 6.66
CA LEU A 187 13.76 5.42 6.85
C LEU A 187 13.22 4.00 7.08
N ARG A 188 13.69 3.01 6.35
CA ARG A 188 13.28 1.61 6.55
C ARG A 188 13.77 1.04 7.87
N PHE A 189 14.97 1.40 8.30
CA PHE A 189 15.45 1.01 9.62
C PHE A 189 14.59 1.62 10.74
N GLU A 190 14.28 2.91 10.66
CA GLU A 190 13.38 3.58 11.61
C GLU A 190 11.95 3.02 11.54
N HIS A 191 11.46 2.66 10.36
CA HIS A 191 10.18 1.97 10.19
C HIS A 191 10.14 0.64 10.93
N LEU A 192 11.17 -0.20 10.81
CA LEU A 192 11.27 -1.45 11.58
C LEU A 192 11.23 -1.17 13.08
N ARG A 193 12.00 -0.18 13.55
CA ARG A 193 12.06 0.20 14.97
C ARG A 193 10.72 0.69 15.53
N ARG A 194 9.93 1.41 14.73
CA ARG A 194 8.61 1.92 15.13
C ARG A 194 7.49 0.88 15.04
N THR A 195 7.57 -0.05 14.09
CA THR A 195 6.47 -0.99 13.79
C THR A 195 6.63 -2.36 14.44
N ARG A 196 7.86 -2.74 14.81
CA ARG A 196 8.20 -4.01 15.44
C ARG A 196 8.82 -3.71 16.80
N VAL A 197 7.95 -3.32 17.73
CA VAL A 197 8.31 -2.98 19.09
C VAL A 197 8.38 -4.23 19.96
N ARG A 198 9.01 -4.09 21.12
CA ARG A 198 9.04 -5.12 22.16
C ARG A 198 7.66 -5.29 22.79
N GLU A 199 7.50 -6.33 23.62
CA GLU A 199 6.27 -6.57 24.40
C GLU A 199 5.90 -5.39 25.31
N ASP A 200 6.89 -4.62 25.77
CA ASP A 200 6.69 -3.38 26.56
C ASP A 200 6.26 -2.16 25.73
N GLY A 201 6.02 -2.35 24.42
CA GLY A 201 5.64 -1.30 23.47
C GLY A 201 6.79 -0.38 23.06
N GLN A 202 8.00 -0.58 23.58
CA GLN A 202 9.14 0.28 23.29
C GLN A 202 9.98 -0.26 22.12
N PRO A 203 10.63 0.61 21.32
CA PRO A 203 11.56 0.18 20.29
C PRO A 203 12.70 -0.67 20.88
N HIS A 204 13.21 -1.61 20.09
CA HIS A 204 14.43 -2.33 20.44
C HIS A 204 15.62 -1.36 20.51
N SER A 205 16.48 -1.54 21.52
CA SER A 205 17.71 -0.75 21.64
C SER A 205 18.70 -1.14 20.56
N LEU A 206 19.51 -0.18 20.10
CA LEU A 206 20.54 -0.44 19.09
C LEU A 206 21.55 -1.51 19.57
N ALA A 207 21.86 -1.53 20.87
CA ALA A 207 22.71 -2.56 21.45
C ALA A 207 22.07 -3.97 21.43
N ALA A 208 20.75 -4.07 21.61
CA ALA A 208 20.07 -5.36 21.48
C ALA A 208 20.10 -5.87 20.03
N ILE A 209 19.87 -4.98 19.06
CA ILE A 209 19.92 -5.30 17.64
C ILE A 209 21.34 -5.74 17.25
N ALA A 210 22.38 -4.97 17.62
CA ALA A 210 23.76 -5.28 17.26
C ALA A 210 24.23 -6.65 17.80
N ARG A 211 23.82 -6.98 19.03
CA ARG A 211 24.17 -8.26 19.67
C ARG A 211 23.62 -9.47 18.92
N SER A 212 22.52 -9.36 18.18
CA SER A 212 21.95 -10.51 17.47
C SER A 212 22.76 -10.96 16.25
N PHE A 213 23.77 -10.20 15.85
CA PHE A 213 24.67 -10.54 14.74
C PHE A 213 26.14 -10.17 15.02
N ASP A 214 26.51 -10.16 16.30
CA ASP A 214 27.89 -9.96 16.77
C ASP A 214 28.59 -8.70 16.21
N ALA A 215 27.86 -7.58 16.18
CA ALA A 215 28.36 -6.30 15.69
C ALA A 215 28.52 -5.25 16.79
N SER A 216 29.38 -4.25 16.53
CA SER A 216 29.47 -3.07 17.38
C SER A 216 28.28 -2.12 17.15
N GLY A 217 27.75 -1.56 18.25
CA GLY A 217 26.57 -0.67 18.21
C GLY A 217 26.80 0.65 17.46
N GLN A 218 28.04 1.07 17.24
CA GLN A 218 28.39 2.35 16.60
C GLN A 218 27.88 2.44 15.15
N SER A 219 27.92 1.32 14.42
CA SER A 219 27.40 1.25 13.04
C SER A 219 25.88 1.50 13.00
N LEU A 220 25.14 0.97 13.97
CA LEU A 220 23.70 1.18 14.11
C LEU A 220 23.37 2.60 14.58
N THR A 221 24.19 3.21 15.44
CA THR A 221 24.00 4.62 15.84
C THR A 221 24.09 5.53 14.62
N ARG A 222 25.11 5.35 13.77
CA ARG A 222 25.24 6.12 12.54
C ARG A 222 24.09 5.88 11.56
N LEU A 223 23.61 4.64 11.46
CA LEU A 223 22.44 4.31 10.65
C LEU A 223 21.17 5.00 11.19
N ALA A 224 20.96 4.97 12.50
CA ALA A 224 19.84 5.64 13.18
C ALA A 224 19.89 7.18 13.03
N GLN A 225 21.09 7.75 12.87
CA GLN A 225 21.27 9.19 12.59
C GLN A 225 21.19 9.54 11.10
N GLY A 226 21.00 8.56 10.22
CA GLY A 226 21.03 8.79 8.77
C GLY A 226 22.42 9.16 8.22
N GLU A 227 23.48 8.85 8.98
CA GLU A 227 24.87 9.22 8.67
C GLU A 227 25.67 8.11 7.98
N GLY A 228 25.18 6.87 7.95
CA GLY A 228 25.88 5.73 7.37
C GLY A 228 24.96 4.71 6.71
N LEU A 229 25.57 3.81 5.93
CA LEU A 229 24.93 2.61 5.41
C LEU A 229 25.45 1.39 6.19
N PRO A 230 24.60 0.39 6.48
CA PRO A 230 25.07 -0.88 7.00
C PRO A 230 25.84 -1.62 5.90
N ASN A 231 26.88 -2.35 6.28
CA ASN A 231 27.45 -3.35 5.39
C ASN A 231 26.46 -4.53 5.19
N LEU A 232 26.71 -5.41 4.22
CA LEU A 232 25.79 -6.49 3.88
C LEU A 232 25.50 -7.44 5.05
N ALA A 233 26.51 -7.74 5.89
CA ALA A 233 26.35 -8.59 7.06
C ALA A 233 25.45 -7.94 8.11
N ALA A 234 25.64 -6.65 8.39
CA ALA A 234 24.80 -5.87 9.29
C ALA A 234 23.37 -5.73 8.76
N ALA A 235 23.19 -5.48 7.46
CA ALA A 235 21.87 -5.42 6.84
C ALA A 235 21.13 -6.77 6.99
N ALA A 236 21.80 -7.89 6.70
CA ALA A 236 21.23 -9.21 6.90
C ALA A 236 20.93 -9.51 8.37
N GLY A 237 21.79 -9.08 9.29
CA GLY A 237 21.60 -9.19 10.73
C GLY A 237 20.35 -8.45 11.23
N ILE A 238 20.19 -7.18 10.83
CA ILE A 238 19.00 -6.37 11.13
C ILE A 238 17.73 -7.04 10.59
N GLN A 239 17.77 -7.50 9.34
CA GLN A 239 16.60 -8.11 8.69
C GLN A 239 16.16 -9.40 9.40
N ARG A 240 17.12 -10.27 9.76
CA ARG A 240 16.84 -11.48 10.55
C ARG A 240 16.30 -11.14 11.94
N PHE A 241 16.88 -10.14 12.61
CA PHE A 241 16.41 -9.71 13.94
C PHE A 241 14.93 -9.31 13.91
N TYR A 242 14.51 -8.58 12.88
CA TYR A 242 13.13 -8.13 12.71
C TYR A 242 12.22 -9.12 11.96
N GLY A 243 12.73 -10.29 11.57
CA GLY A 243 11.97 -11.30 10.83
C GLY A 243 11.47 -10.81 9.46
N VAL A 244 12.21 -9.92 8.80
CA VAL A 244 11.86 -9.42 7.45
C VAL A 244 12.72 -10.09 6.37
N GLU A 245 12.23 -10.07 5.13
CA GLU A 245 12.90 -10.69 3.99
C GLU A 245 14.29 -10.11 3.73
N GLY A 246 15.16 -10.94 3.15
CA GLY A 246 16.47 -10.54 2.68
C GLY A 246 16.35 -9.47 1.59
N GLY A 247 16.93 -8.30 1.83
CA GLY A 247 16.90 -7.18 0.89
C GLY A 247 15.94 -6.07 1.27
N PHE A 248 15.10 -6.25 2.32
CA PHE A 248 14.17 -5.23 2.82
C PHE A 248 14.80 -3.85 2.99
N LEU A 249 16.03 -3.73 3.50
CA LEU A 249 16.65 -2.40 3.68
C LEU A 249 17.09 -1.77 2.35
N LEU A 250 17.52 -2.58 1.39
CA LEU A 250 18.22 -2.13 0.18
C LEU A 250 17.33 -2.06 -1.07
N ALA A 251 16.24 -2.82 -1.11
CA ALA A 251 15.30 -2.87 -2.23
C ALA A 251 14.78 -1.46 -2.55
N ASP A 252 14.61 -1.07 -3.81
CA ASP A 252 13.92 0.20 -4.08
C ASP A 252 12.43 0.13 -3.68
N ASP A 253 11.72 1.26 -3.67
CA ASP A 253 10.29 1.27 -3.25
C ASP A 253 9.41 0.36 -4.12
N THR A 254 9.73 0.20 -5.40
CA THR A 254 8.99 -0.67 -6.31
C THR A 254 9.25 -2.14 -6.00
N GLU A 255 10.51 -2.51 -5.74
CA GLU A 255 10.88 -3.87 -5.33
C GLU A 255 10.25 -4.23 -3.98
N ALA A 256 10.31 -3.33 -2.99
CA ALA A 256 9.76 -3.55 -1.65
C ALA A 256 8.23 -3.72 -1.66
N LEU A 257 7.52 -2.92 -2.46
CA LEU A 257 6.07 -3.09 -2.63
C LEU A 257 5.73 -4.36 -3.43
N SER A 258 6.56 -4.75 -4.39
CA SER A 258 6.38 -6.03 -5.10
C SER A 258 6.49 -7.21 -4.15
N SER A 259 7.49 -7.22 -3.25
CA SER A 259 7.63 -8.24 -2.21
C SER A 259 6.44 -8.24 -1.26
N ALA A 260 6.00 -7.06 -0.80
CA ALA A 260 4.83 -6.96 0.08
C ALA A 260 3.55 -7.50 -0.57
N LEU A 261 3.32 -7.22 -1.86
CA LEU A 261 2.19 -7.77 -2.61
C LEU A 261 2.30 -9.29 -2.77
N ALA A 262 3.50 -9.82 -3.04
CA ALA A 262 3.71 -11.26 -3.13
C ALA A 262 3.45 -11.97 -1.79
N LEU A 263 3.81 -11.36 -0.66
CA LEU A 263 3.45 -11.86 0.67
C LEU A 263 1.93 -11.91 0.87
N ILE A 264 1.22 -10.84 0.50
CA ILE A 264 -0.24 -10.78 0.59
C ILE A 264 -0.89 -11.84 -0.31
N GLU A 265 -0.42 -12.02 -1.54
CA GLU A 265 -0.90 -13.08 -2.44
C GLU A 265 -0.71 -14.46 -1.81
N GLY A 266 0.47 -14.72 -1.22
CA GLY A 266 0.75 -15.97 -0.51
C GLY A 266 -0.16 -16.22 0.70
N GLU A 267 -0.50 -15.17 1.48
CA GLU A 267 -1.43 -15.23 2.60
C GLU A 267 -2.87 -15.50 2.16
N LEU A 268 -3.30 -14.89 1.05
CA LEU A 268 -4.61 -15.14 0.45
C LEU A 268 -4.72 -16.60 -0.01
N GLU A 269 -3.71 -17.11 -0.71
CA GLU A 269 -3.68 -18.50 -1.16
C GLU A 269 -3.58 -19.51 0.00
N SER A 270 -2.80 -19.21 1.04
CA SER A 270 -2.67 -20.10 2.20
C SER A 270 -4.01 -20.23 2.93
N THR A 271 -4.73 -19.11 3.10
CA THR A 271 -6.05 -19.09 3.73
C THR A 271 -7.04 -19.98 2.99
N VAL A 272 -7.00 -20.01 1.65
CA VAL A 272 -7.84 -20.92 0.85
C VAL A 272 -7.41 -22.37 1.00
N ARG A 273 -6.12 -22.67 0.84
CA ARG A 273 -5.60 -24.04 1.02
C ARG A 273 -5.95 -24.61 2.39
N ASP A 274 -5.91 -23.77 3.41
CA ASP A 274 -6.21 -24.18 4.78
C ASP A 274 -7.73 -24.38 5.01
N ARG A 275 -8.60 -23.62 4.31
CA ARG A 275 -10.05 -23.89 4.27
C ARG A 275 -10.39 -25.18 3.52
N GLU A 276 -9.70 -25.45 2.41
CA GLU A 276 -9.91 -26.67 1.60
C GLU A 276 -9.41 -27.92 2.32
N ASN A 277 -8.34 -27.82 3.13
CA ASN A 277 -7.73 -28.94 3.84
C ASN A 277 -7.41 -28.57 5.29
N PRO A 278 -8.43 -28.49 6.18
CA PRO A 278 -8.24 -28.05 7.57
C PRO A 278 -7.28 -28.96 8.36
N MET A 279 -7.27 -30.25 8.05
CA MET A 279 -6.35 -31.20 8.68
C MET A 279 -4.88 -30.94 8.29
N LEU A 280 -4.62 -30.51 7.05
CA LEU A 280 -3.27 -30.10 6.63
C LEU A 280 -2.88 -28.73 7.20
N ALA A 281 -3.83 -27.82 7.39
CA ALA A 281 -3.61 -26.54 8.06
C ALA A 281 -3.13 -26.76 9.51
N VAL A 282 -3.85 -27.61 10.25
CA VAL A 282 -3.50 -28.03 11.61
C VAL A 282 -2.11 -28.66 11.65
N LEU A 283 -1.77 -29.55 10.69
CA LEU A 283 -0.43 -30.15 10.60
C LEU A 283 0.68 -29.17 10.17
N ARG A 284 0.37 -27.98 9.64
CA ARG A 284 1.38 -26.94 9.32
C ARG A 284 1.67 -26.04 10.51
N ALA A 285 0.76 -25.95 11.48
CA ALA A 285 1.01 -25.24 12.73
C ALA A 285 2.22 -25.85 13.45
N HIS A 286 3.20 -24.99 13.80
CA HIS A 286 4.47 -25.41 14.40
C HIS A 286 4.25 -26.23 15.69
N ASP A 287 3.26 -25.83 16.48
CA ASP A 287 2.97 -26.46 17.77
C ASP A 287 2.35 -27.86 17.61
N VAL A 288 1.51 -28.04 16.61
CA VAL A 288 0.91 -29.35 16.30
C VAL A 288 1.96 -30.31 15.75
N ARG A 289 2.88 -29.86 14.89
CA ARG A 289 4.00 -30.71 14.41
C ARG A 289 4.86 -31.23 15.54
N SER A 290 5.14 -30.37 16.53
CA SER A 290 5.87 -30.73 17.74
C SER A 290 5.10 -31.76 18.58
N ILE A 291 3.78 -31.63 18.68
CA ILE A 291 2.91 -32.61 19.37
C ILE A 291 2.92 -33.95 18.61
N VAL A 292 2.65 -33.95 17.30
CA VAL A 292 2.60 -35.17 16.45
C VAL A 292 3.93 -35.91 16.46
N THR A 293 5.05 -35.20 16.38
CA THR A 293 6.40 -35.80 16.41
C THR A 293 6.68 -36.49 17.75
N ARG A 294 6.20 -35.93 18.87
CA ARG A 294 6.31 -36.54 20.19
C ARG A 294 5.32 -37.70 20.37
N ALA A 295 4.08 -37.53 19.92
CA ALA A 295 3.03 -38.54 19.96
C ALA A 295 3.41 -39.80 19.17
N GLY A 296 4.14 -39.65 18.05
CA GLY A 296 4.67 -40.76 17.26
C GLY A 296 5.60 -41.72 18.01
N ARG A 297 6.07 -41.36 19.22
CA ARG A 297 6.90 -42.21 20.09
C ARG A 297 6.10 -42.95 21.16
N LEU A 298 4.79 -42.69 21.29
CA LEU A 298 3.94 -43.30 22.30
C LEU A 298 3.46 -44.69 21.86
N SER A 299 3.19 -45.56 22.83
CA SER A 299 2.51 -46.85 22.61
C SER A 299 1.02 -46.66 22.31
N PRO A 300 0.30 -47.64 21.74
CA PRO A 300 -1.13 -47.52 21.44
C PRO A 300 -1.99 -47.08 22.66
N GLN A 301 -1.64 -47.52 23.86
CA GLN A 301 -2.30 -47.09 25.09
C GLN A 301 -1.96 -45.63 25.46
N GLY A 302 -0.73 -45.18 25.18
CA GLY A 302 -0.33 -43.79 25.31
C GLY A 302 -1.04 -42.87 24.31
N TRP A 303 -1.34 -43.35 23.10
CA TRP A 303 -2.16 -42.61 22.13
C TRP A 303 -3.59 -42.40 22.63
N LYS A 304 -4.19 -43.45 23.21
CA LYS A 304 -5.53 -43.35 23.81
C LYS A 304 -5.56 -42.34 24.97
N SER A 305 -4.56 -42.39 25.87
CA SER A 305 -4.42 -41.45 26.97
C SER A 305 -4.22 -39.99 26.50
N LEU A 306 -3.43 -39.79 25.44
CA LEU A 306 -3.26 -38.46 24.82
C LEU A 306 -4.58 -37.95 24.21
N ALA A 307 -5.36 -38.80 23.56
CA ALA A 307 -6.67 -38.44 23.01
C ALA A 307 -7.65 -38.06 24.12
N ASP A 308 -7.77 -38.88 25.17
CA ASP A 308 -8.64 -38.61 26.32
C ASP A 308 -8.25 -37.28 27.00
N HIS A 309 -6.96 -36.97 27.08
CA HIS A 309 -6.47 -35.70 27.64
C HIS A 309 -6.79 -34.48 26.75
N LEU A 310 -6.74 -34.63 25.42
CA LEU A 310 -7.16 -33.58 24.49
C LEU A 310 -8.67 -33.32 24.59
N ASP A 311 -9.48 -34.37 24.74
CA ASP A 311 -10.92 -34.24 24.95
C ASP A 311 -11.23 -33.49 26.26
N ASP A 312 -10.51 -33.80 27.35
CA ASP A 312 -10.62 -33.07 28.61
C ASP A 312 -10.27 -31.57 28.47
N LEU A 313 -9.23 -31.25 27.70
CA LEU A 313 -8.82 -29.87 27.44
C LEU A 313 -9.87 -29.13 26.62
N LEU A 314 -10.36 -29.75 25.54
CA LEU A 314 -11.40 -29.18 24.68
C LEU A 314 -12.73 -28.98 25.44
N ALA A 315 -13.08 -29.88 26.36
CA ALA A 315 -14.23 -29.73 27.24
C ALA A 315 -14.08 -28.53 28.20
N ARG A 316 -12.88 -28.31 28.75
CA ARG A 316 -12.59 -27.14 29.62
C ARG A 316 -12.63 -25.82 28.85
N GLU A 317 -12.25 -25.83 27.58
CA GLU A 317 -12.32 -24.67 26.69
C GLU A 317 -13.73 -24.45 26.11
N GLY A 318 -14.71 -25.30 26.46
CA GLY A 318 -16.09 -25.19 25.99
C GLY A 318 -16.28 -25.56 24.52
N GLN A 319 -15.30 -26.25 23.92
CA GLN A 319 -15.34 -26.67 22.52
C GLN A 319 -15.95 -28.07 22.31
N LEU A 320 -16.10 -28.86 23.37
CA LEU A 320 -16.87 -30.10 23.37
C LEU A 320 -18.14 -29.94 24.21
N GLY A 321 -19.30 -30.16 23.59
CA GLY A 321 -20.56 -30.28 24.31
C GLY A 321 -20.53 -31.49 25.25
N VAL A 322 -20.98 -31.30 26.49
CA VAL A 322 -20.95 -32.31 27.56
C VAL A 322 -21.59 -33.62 27.09
N PRO A 323 -20.85 -34.74 27.02
CA PRO A 323 -21.43 -36.03 26.67
C PRO A 323 -22.16 -36.61 27.89
N GLY A 324 -23.49 -36.48 27.93
CA GLY A 324 -24.24 -37.02 29.06
C GLY A 324 -25.72 -36.62 29.21
N THR A 325 -26.52 -36.56 28.14
CA THR A 325 -28.00 -36.54 28.27
C THR A 325 -28.60 -37.75 27.58
N LYS A 326 -28.48 -38.92 28.22
CA LYS A 326 -29.46 -40.01 28.02
C LYS A 326 -30.57 -39.85 29.05
N GLY A 327 -31.81 -39.81 28.58
CA GLY A 327 -32.99 -40.18 29.37
C GLY A 327 -33.97 -39.04 29.68
N GLY A 328 -34.62 -38.49 28.66
CA GLY A 328 -35.91 -37.82 28.83
C GLY A 328 -37.02 -38.73 28.30
N ALA A 329 -37.56 -39.60 29.15
CA ALA A 329 -38.85 -40.24 28.88
C ALA A 329 -39.98 -39.20 29.09
N PRO A 330 -41.10 -39.31 28.37
CA PRO A 330 -42.16 -38.30 28.40
C PRO A 330 -42.99 -38.44 29.69
N ALA A 331 -43.15 -37.34 30.42
CA ALA A 331 -44.11 -37.28 31.52
C ALA A 331 -45.49 -36.91 30.95
N GLU A 332 -46.33 -37.93 30.79
CA GLU A 332 -47.78 -37.76 30.74
C GLU A 332 -48.31 -37.37 32.13
N GLY A 333 -49.18 -36.35 32.17
CA GLY A 333 -50.45 -36.42 32.88
C GLY A 333 -50.55 -35.95 34.34
N ALA A 334 -51.19 -34.78 34.50
CA ALA A 334 -52.28 -34.43 35.45
C ALA A 334 -52.00 -34.52 36.99
N ALA A 335 -52.54 -33.69 37.89
CA ALA A 335 -53.65 -32.74 37.89
C ALA A 335 -53.41 -31.72 39.05
N ALA A 336 -53.82 -30.46 38.88
CA ALA A 336 -54.95 -29.80 39.56
C ALA A 336 -54.64 -29.19 40.94
N GLU A 337 -54.79 -27.86 41.06
CA GLU A 337 -55.69 -27.18 42.02
C GLU A 337 -55.49 -25.65 41.93
N GLY A 338 -56.58 -24.89 41.90
CA GLY A 338 -56.55 -23.42 42.03
C GLY A 338 -57.69 -22.68 41.35
N GLU A 339 -58.92 -22.91 41.79
CA GLU A 339 -60.11 -22.13 41.42
C GLU A 339 -60.25 -20.91 42.34
N ALA A 340 -60.19 -19.70 41.73
CA ALA A 340 -60.92 -18.44 42.00
C ALA A 340 -60.93 -17.81 43.43
N PRO A 341 -61.33 -16.53 43.62
CA PRO A 341 -62.35 -15.75 42.91
C PRO A 341 -61.84 -14.71 41.90
#